data_AF-K1V5H6-F1
#
_entry.id   AF-K1V5H6-F1
#
_cell.length_a   1.000
_cell.length_b   1.000
_cell.length_c   1.000
_cell.angle_alpha   90.00
_cell.angle_beta   90.00
_cell.angle_gamma   90.00
#
_symmetry.space_group_name_H-M   'P 1'
#
loop_
_entity.id
_entity.type
_entity.pdbx_description
1 polymer ?
#
loop_
_entity_poly.entity_id
_entity_poly.type
_entity_poly.pdbx_seq_one_letter_code
_entity_poly.pdbx_strand_id
1 'polypeptide(L)' 'MLNPSELKKIDAYWRASNYLAAGQLYLLDNPMLRRPLTRDDVKKKIVGHWGTVPGQNFVYVHLNRVIKKYDQD' A
#
# COMPACT_ATOMS: atom_id res chain seq x y z
N MET A 1 -23.49 7.65 4.30
CA MET A 1 -22.25 7.26 5.02
C MET A 1 -21.77 5.92 4.49
N LEU A 2 -20.47 5.65 4.50
CA LEU A 2 -19.93 4.34 4.12
C LEU A 2 -20.36 3.30 5.17
N ASN A 3 -20.79 2.12 4.73
CA ASN A 3 -21.08 1.05 5.67
C ASN A 3 -19.78 0.41 6.20
N PRO A 4 -19.83 -0.32 7.32
CA PRO A 4 -18.63 -0.92 7.92
C PRO A 4 -17.85 -1.85 6.97
N SER A 5 -18.53 -2.55 6.05
CA SER A 5 -17.87 -3.44 5.08
C SER A 5 -17.08 -2.65 4.03
N GLU A 6 -17.63 -1.54 3.54
CA GLU A 6 -16.93 -0.64 2.62
C GLU A 6 -15.68 -0.03 3.26
N LEU A 7 -15.80 0.45 4.50
CA LEU A 7 -14.67 0.98 5.26
C LEU A 7 -13.56 -0.06 5.43
N LYS A 8 -13.92 -1.31 5.76
CA LYS A 8 -12.95 -2.40 5.88
C LYS A 8 -12.22 -2.70 4.57
N LYS A 9 -12.93 -2.65 3.42
CA LYS A 9 -12.31 -2.86 2.10
C LYS A 9 -11.36 -1.72 1.73
N ILE A 10 -11.74 -0.48 2.02
CA ILE A 10 -10.91 0.71 1.79
C ILE A 10 -9.64 0.65 2.65
N ASP A 11 -9.77 0.36 3.95
CA ASP A 11 -8.62 0.22 4.85
C ASP A 11 -7.68 -0.92 4.39
N ALA A 12 -8.24 -2.07 4.01
CA ALA A 12 -7.45 -3.19 3.52
C ALA A 12 -6.68 -2.83 2.24
N TYR A 13 -7.31 -2.13 1.28
CA TYR A 13 -6.63 -1.67 0.07
C TYR A 13 -5.53 -0.65 0.42
N TRP A 14 -5.83 0.35 1.25
CA TRP A 14 -4.84 1.34 1.65
C TRP A 14 -3.61 0.72 2.32
N ARG A 15 -3.82 -0.22 3.26
CA ARG A 15 -2.75 -0.97 3.92
C ARG A 15 -1.96 -1.85 2.96
N ALA A 16 -2.63 -2.51 2.01
CA ALA A 16 -1.96 -3.31 0.99
C ALA A 16 -1.06 -2.44 0.10
N SER A 17 -1.55 -1.28 -0.36
CA SER A 17 -0.75 -0.34 -1.14
C SER A 17 0.44 0.22 -0.35
N ASN A 18 0.24 0.54 0.93
CA ASN A 18 1.33 1.00 1.80
C ASN A 18 2.38 -0.10 2.04
N TYR A 19 1.95 -1.35 2.24
CA TYR A 19 2.84 -2.49 2.40
C TYR A 19 3.69 -2.71 1.16
N LEU A 20 3.06 -2.71 -0.02
CA LEU A 20 3.78 -2.85 -1.29
C LEU A 20 4.75 -1.69 -1.51
N ALA A 21 4.36 -0.44 -1.22
CA ALA A 21 5.25 0.71 -1.38
C ALA A 21 6.44 0.67 -0.41
N ALA A 22 6.22 0.27 0.84
CA ALA A 22 7.31 0.03 1.79
C ALA A 22 8.23 -1.11 1.31
N GLY A 23 7.64 -2.21 0.81
CA GLY A 23 8.39 -3.31 0.20
C GLY A 23 9.24 -2.86 -0.99
N GLN A 24 8.67 -2.07 -1.90
CA GLN A 24 9.38 -1.49 -3.04
C GLN A 24 10.52 -0.56 -2.60
N LEU A 25 10.34 0.20 -1.51
CA LEU A 25 11.37 1.10 -1.00
C LEU A 25 12.52 0.35 -0.32
N TYR A 26 12.21 -0.65 0.51
CA TYR A 26 13.18 -1.26 1.43
C TYR A 26 13.63 -2.66 1.06
N LEU A 27 12.76 -3.51 0.49
CA LEU A 27 13.03 -4.94 0.33
C LEU A 27 13.67 -5.27 -1.03
N LEU A 28 14.66 -6.15 -0.98
CA LEU A 28 15.29 -6.80 -2.12
C LEU A 28 14.67 -8.18 -2.39
N ASP A 29 14.32 -8.91 -1.32
CA ASP A 29 13.71 -10.25 -1.35
C ASP A 29 12.74 -10.43 -0.16
N ASN A 30 12.05 -11.57 -0.08
CA ASN A 30 11.12 -11.94 0.97
C ASN A 30 9.96 -10.92 1.16
N PRO A 31 9.32 -10.44 0.07
CA PRO A 31 8.34 -9.36 0.13
C PRO A 31 7.06 -9.69 0.89
N MET A 32 6.81 -10.98 1.19
CA MET A 32 5.66 -11.45 1.94
C MET A 32 6.03 -11.99 3.34
N LEU A 33 7.30 -11.81 3.76
CA LEU A 33 7.81 -12.29 5.05
C LEU A 33 7.51 -13.77 5.32
N ARG A 34 7.68 -14.63 4.30
CA ARG A 34 7.43 -16.09 4.42
C ARG A 34 8.45 -16.79 5.33
N ARG A 35 9.57 -16.11 5.58
CA ARG A 35 10.60 -16.45 6.57
C ARG A 35 10.94 -15.21 7.41
N PRO A 36 11.53 -15.36 8.60
CA PRO A 36 12.00 -14.22 9.38
C PRO A 36 12.88 -13.27 8.56
N LEU A 37 12.67 -11.97 8.73
CA LEU A 37 13.39 -10.94 7.98
C LEU A 37 14.87 -10.93 8.37
N THR A 38 15.76 -10.95 7.39
CA THR A 38 17.20 -10.81 7.59
C THR A 38 17.72 -9.51 6.98
N ARG A 39 18.97 -9.14 7.28
CA ARG A 39 19.61 -7.96 6.65
C ARG A 39 19.76 -8.14 5.13
N ASP A 40 19.91 -9.37 4.65
CA ASP A 40 20.05 -9.69 3.22
C ASP A 40 18.76 -9.43 2.43
N ASP A 41 17.61 -9.39 3.12
CA ASP A 41 16.31 -9.06 2.50
C ASP A 41 16.15 -7.55 2.23
N VAL A 42 17.03 -6.70 2.79
CA VAL A 42 16.94 -5.24 2.68
C VAL A 42 17.93 -4.74 1.63
N LYS A 43 17.50 -3.82 0.78
CA LYS A 43 18.36 -3.19 -0.23
C LYS A 43 19.56 -2.51 0.42
N LYS A 44 20.75 -2.70 -0.17
CA LYS A 44 22.00 -2.04 0.28
C LYS A 44 21.96 -0.52 0.12
N LYS A 45 21.22 -0.01 -0.87
CA LYS A 45 21.00 1.42 -1.10
C LYS A 45 19.50 1.68 -1.21
N ILE A 46 18.98 2.51 -0.31
CA ILE A 46 17.57 2.92 -0.31
C ILE A 46 17.45 4.19 -1.15
N VAL A 47 16.62 4.13 -2.20
CA VAL A 47 16.34 5.27 -3.08
C VAL A 47 14.83 5.35 -3.27
N GLY A 48 14.26 6.50 -2.97
CA GLY A 48 12.83 6.77 -3.06
C GLY A 48 12.37 7.70 -1.94
N HIS A 49 11.07 7.97 -1.92
CA HIS A 49 10.44 8.85 -0.93
C HIS A 49 9.32 8.11 -0.23
N TRP A 50 9.24 8.25 1.10
CA TRP A 50 8.14 7.69 1.88
C TRP A 50 7.11 8.73 2.31
N GLY A 51 7.56 9.94 2.68
CA GLY A 51 6.75 10.90 3.44
C GLY A 51 5.35 11.18 2.85
N THR A 52 5.22 11.30 1.53
CA THR A 52 3.94 11.56 0.86
C THR A 52 3.15 10.31 0.50
N VAL A 53 3.79 9.14 0.45
CA VAL A 53 3.22 7.92 -0.13
C VAL A 53 1.96 7.44 0.60
N PRO A 54 1.91 7.34 1.95
CA PRO A 54 0.70 6.89 2.64
C PRO A 54 -0.49 7.82 2.42
N GLY A 55 -0.25 9.14 2.39
CA GLY A 55 -1.29 10.13 2.13
C GLY A 55 -1.81 10.06 0.70
N GLN A 56 -0.92 9.90 -0.27
CA GLN A 56 -1.32 9.71 -1.68
C GLN A 56 -2.09 8.39 -1.88
N ASN A 57 -1.61 7.28 -1.30
CA ASN A 57 -2.32 6.00 -1.35
C ASN A 57 -3.72 6.09 -0.72
N PHE A 58 -3.87 6.83 0.38
CA PHE A 58 -5.18 7.07 0.99
C PHE A 58 -6.13 7.74 -0.01
N VAL A 59 -5.69 8.86 -0.60
CA VAL A 59 -6.49 9.58 -1.62
C VAL A 59 -6.82 8.67 -2.79
N TYR A 60 -5.85 7.94 -3.34
CA TYR A 60 -6.06 7.06 -4.50
C TYR A 60 -7.08 5.94 -4.24
N VAL A 61 -7.05 5.31 -3.05
CA VAL A 61 -8.04 4.28 -2.72
C VAL A 61 -9.45 4.88 -2.67
N HIS A 62 -9.60 6.08 -2.11
CA HIS A 62 -10.88 6.78 -2.08
C HIS A 62 -11.36 7.22 -3.47
N LEU A 63 -10.44 7.65 -4.35
CA LEU A 63 -10.76 7.96 -5.75
C LEU A 63 -11.21 6.69 -6.50
N ASN A 64 -10.47 5.59 -6.37
CA ASN A 64 -10.84 4.30 -6.98
C ASN A 64 -12.22 3.81 -6.52
N ARG A 65 -12.58 4.05 -5.25
CA ARG A 65 -13.93 3.77 -4.75
C ARG A 65 -14.99 4.62 -5.44
N VAL A 66 -14.73 5.90 -5.68
CA VAL A 66 -15.64 6.82 -6.38
C VAL A 66 -15.81 6.39 -7.84
N ILE A 67 -14.71 6.10 -8.54
CA ILE A 67 -14.70 5.59 -9.92
C ILE A 67 -15.59 4.34 -10.03
N LYS A 68 -15.35 3.32 -9.19
CA LYS A 68 -16.17 2.10 -9.17
C LYS A 68 -17.62 2.31 -8.79
N LYS A 69 -17.90 3.27 -7.90
CA LYS A 69 -19.28 3.54 -7.46
C LYS A 69 -20.13 4.15 -8.58
N TYR A 70 -19.52 4.98 -9.41
CA TYR A 70 -20.22 5.74 -10.45
C TYR A 70 -19.91 5.24 -11.85
N ASP A 71 -19.26 4.08 -11.98
CA ASP A 71 -18.90 3.44 -13.26
C ASP A 71 -18.23 4.43 -14.22
N GLN A 72 -17.21 5.12 -13.70
CA GLN A 72 -16.39 6.04 -14.48
C GLN A 72 -15.22 5.27 -15.09
N ASP A 73 -14.86 5.58 -16.34
CA ASP A 73 -13.71 5.00 -17.04
C ASP A 73 -12.37 5.55 -16.54
#